data_AF-A0A3A9K9R8-F1
#
_entry.id   AF-A0A3A9K9R8-F1
#
_cell.length_a   1.000
_cell.length_b   1.000
_cell.length_c   1.000
_cell.angle_alpha   90.00
_cell.angle_beta   90.00
_cell.angle_gamma   90.00
#
_symmetry.space_group_name_H-M   'P 1'
#
loop_
_entity.id
_entity.type
_entity.pdbx_description
1 polymer ?
#
loop_
_entity_poly.entity_id
_entity_poly.type
_entity_poly.pdbx_seq_one_letter_code
_entity_poly.pdbx_strand_id
1 'polypeptide(L)'
;MLNGQNLSPNGNLRKLISIFLYLTLYVIIDYHIKYSYESGVLFLQNAQKSLSTGTIKRGLLAGIDVTWQLARIVIPIYFVVTFLKHTPVLDIISGLFSPLMRVFGLPGKAAIVLVLGNVVNLYAAIGAMVSLSLTLKEITVLAIMLSFCHSLPVETALAKKIGLSAINVIAVRAGLAILSGIAFNLILG
;
A
#
# COMPACT_ATOMS: atom_id res chain seq x y z
N MET A 1 -52.31 -10.80 5.79
CA MET A 1 -51.44 -11.75 5.07
C MET A 1 -50.12 -11.03 4.81
N LEU A 2 -49.09 -11.31 5.62
CA LEU A 2 -47.79 -10.63 5.55
C LEU A 2 -46.95 -11.24 4.41
N ASN A 3 -46.58 -10.41 3.44
CA ASN A 3 -45.77 -10.80 2.28
C ASN A 3 -44.28 -10.78 2.65
N GLY A 4 -43.64 -11.93 2.60
CA GLY A 4 -42.23 -12.13 2.96
C GLY A 4 -41.28 -11.63 1.87
N GLN A 5 -40.79 -10.41 2.00
CA GLN A 5 -39.59 -9.94 1.32
C GLN A 5 -38.37 -10.47 2.10
N ASN A 6 -37.95 -11.69 1.74
CA ASN A 6 -36.75 -12.33 2.27
C ASN A 6 -35.50 -11.57 1.75
N LEU A 7 -35.01 -10.63 2.55
CA LEU A 7 -33.75 -9.91 2.32
C LEU A 7 -32.59 -10.90 2.40
N SER A 8 -32.18 -11.45 1.26
CA SER A 8 -30.98 -12.29 1.17
C SER A 8 -29.76 -11.47 1.63
N PRO A 9 -29.02 -11.90 2.68
CA PRO A 9 -27.88 -11.15 3.23
C PRO A 9 -26.69 -11.04 2.28
N ASN A 10 -26.74 -11.71 1.12
CA ASN A 10 -25.64 -11.88 0.19
C ASN A 10 -25.61 -10.88 -0.99
N GLY A 11 -26.64 -10.06 -1.18
CA GLY A 11 -26.73 -9.15 -2.33
C GLY A 11 -25.70 -8.00 -2.28
N ASN A 12 -25.48 -7.43 -1.09
CA ASN A 12 -24.53 -6.35 -0.89
C ASN A 12 -23.08 -6.85 -0.92
N LEU A 13 -22.82 -8.04 -0.36
CA LEU A 13 -21.50 -8.66 -0.37
C LEU A 13 -21.05 -9.04 -1.80
N ARG A 14 -21.97 -9.58 -2.63
CA ARG A 14 -21.68 -9.87 -4.04
C ARG A 14 -21.39 -8.61 -4.86
N LYS A 15 -22.13 -7.52 -4.61
CA LYS A 15 -21.86 -6.21 -5.23
C LYS A 15 -20.51 -5.64 -4.80
N LEU A 16 -20.16 -5.75 -3.51
CA LEU A 16 -18.86 -5.31 -2.98
C LEU A 16 -17.69 -6.10 -3.55
N ILE A 17 -17.81 -7.43 -3.63
CA ILE A 17 -16.80 -8.30 -4.24
C ILE A 17 -16.63 -7.97 -5.74
N SER A 18 -17.74 -7.74 -6.44
CA SER A 18 -17.71 -7.35 -7.86
C SER A 18 -17.05 -5.99 -8.05
N ILE A 19 -17.34 -4.99 -7.20
CA ILE A 19 -16.70 -3.67 -7.25
C ILE A 19 -15.20 -3.77 -6.95
N PHE A 20 -14.79 -4.58 -5.96
CA PHE A 20 -13.39 -4.80 -5.65
C PHE A 20 -12.63 -5.46 -6.81
N LEU A 21 -13.20 -6.53 -7.38
CA LEU A 21 -12.65 -7.16 -8.58
C LEU A 21 -12.58 -6.16 -9.72
N TYR A 22 -13.62 -5.35 -9.94
CA TYR A 22 -13.66 -4.37 -11.02
C TYR A 22 -12.64 -3.25 -10.83
N LEU A 23 -12.43 -2.73 -9.62
CA LEU A 23 -11.40 -1.72 -9.32
C LEU A 23 -9.99 -2.29 -9.45
N THR A 24 -9.78 -3.52 -9.01
CA THR A 24 -8.48 -4.19 -9.11
C THR A 24 -8.17 -4.52 -10.57
N LEU A 25 -9.14 -5.06 -11.32
CA LEU A 25 -9.05 -5.26 -12.77
C LEU A 25 -8.91 -3.93 -13.51
N TYR A 26 -9.58 -2.86 -13.10
CA TYR A 26 -9.50 -1.57 -13.78
C TYR A 26 -8.14 -0.90 -13.57
N VAL A 27 -7.58 -0.96 -12.35
CA VAL A 27 -6.20 -0.48 -12.10
C VAL A 27 -5.19 -1.36 -12.85
N ILE A 28 -5.38 -2.68 -12.87
CA ILE A 28 -4.50 -3.60 -13.63
C ILE A 28 -4.66 -3.37 -15.14
N ILE A 29 -5.87 -3.18 -15.67
CA ILE A 29 -6.12 -2.98 -17.10
C ILE A 29 -5.68 -1.59 -17.53
N ASP A 30 -5.89 -0.53 -16.75
CA ASP A 30 -5.39 0.81 -17.09
C ASP A 30 -3.86 0.85 -17.03
N TYR A 31 -3.26 0.20 -16.03
CA TYR A 31 -1.83 0.00 -15.99
C TYR A 31 -1.36 -0.86 -17.16
N HIS A 32 -2.03 -1.96 -17.48
CA HIS A 32 -1.65 -2.85 -18.58
C HIS A 32 -1.95 -2.27 -19.96
N ILE A 33 -2.94 -1.40 -20.15
CA ILE A 33 -3.24 -0.72 -21.42
C ILE A 33 -2.28 0.44 -21.60
N LYS A 34 -2.08 1.28 -20.58
CA LYS A 34 -1.08 2.36 -20.65
C LYS A 34 0.32 1.79 -20.84
N TYR A 35 0.66 0.73 -20.10
CA TYR A 35 1.93 0.04 -20.26
C TYR A 35 1.99 -0.73 -21.57
N SER A 36 0.97 -1.44 -22.05
CA SER A 36 1.02 -2.17 -23.34
C SER A 36 1.01 -1.22 -24.55
N TYR A 37 0.39 -0.04 -24.45
CA TYR A 37 0.41 0.98 -25.51
C TYR A 37 1.75 1.72 -25.54
N GLU A 38 2.26 2.18 -24.38
CA GLU A 38 3.60 2.79 -24.33
C GLU A 38 4.70 1.76 -24.61
N SER A 39 4.58 0.54 -24.08
CA SER A 39 5.50 -0.57 -24.35
C SER A 39 5.42 -1.02 -25.78
N GLY A 40 4.26 -1.04 -26.43
CA GLY A 40 4.07 -1.45 -27.82
C GLY A 40 4.69 -0.45 -28.79
N VAL A 41 4.46 0.85 -28.56
CA VAL A 41 5.09 1.94 -29.34
C VAL A 41 6.61 1.99 -29.08
N LEU A 42 7.05 1.78 -27.83
CA LEU A 42 8.47 1.60 -27.49
C LEU A 42 9.06 0.27 -27.97
N PHE A 43 8.27 -0.79 -28.13
CA PHE A 43 8.73 -2.11 -28.60
C PHE A 43 9.03 -2.03 -30.08
N LEU A 44 8.15 -1.40 -30.87
CA LEU A 44 8.41 -1.24 -32.30
C LEU A 44 9.60 -0.31 -32.56
N GLN A 45 9.90 0.62 -31.65
CA GLN A 45 11.08 1.49 -31.73
C GLN A 45 12.37 0.88 -31.13
N ASN A 46 12.27 -0.03 -30.14
CA ASN A 46 13.42 -0.68 -29.48
C ASN A 46 13.72 -2.11 -29.96
N ALA A 47 12.82 -2.78 -30.66
CA ALA A 47 13.08 -4.09 -31.27
C ALA A 47 14.22 -4.03 -32.30
N GLN A 48 14.44 -2.86 -32.91
CA GLN A 48 15.59 -2.59 -33.77
C GLN A 48 16.88 -2.21 -33.00
N LYS A 49 16.77 -1.87 -31.71
CA LYS A 49 17.86 -1.42 -30.83
C LYS A 49 18.36 -2.59 -29.97
N SER A 50 18.59 -3.72 -30.64
CA SER A 50 18.98 -4.99 -30.04
C SER A 50 20.34 -4.90 -29.33
N LEU A 51 20.34 -5.26 -28.04
CA LEU A 51 21.43 -5.86 -27.26
C LEU A 51 22.85 -5.31 -27.52
N SER A 52 23.03 -4.00 -27.44
CA SER A 52 24.35 -3.38 -27.33
C SER A 52 24.76 -3.21 -25.86
N THR A 53 26.06 -3.22 -25.56
CA THR A 53 26.65 -2.94 -24.24
C THR A 53 26.09 -1.65 -23.59
N GLY A 54 25.60 -0.72 -24.41
CA GLY A 54 24.91 0.49 -23.98
C GLY A 54 23.57 0.25 -23.25
N THR A 55 22.88 -0.88 -23.47
CA THR A 55 21.63 -1.21 -22.77
C THR A 55 21.88 -1.60 -21.32
N ILE A 56 22.93 -2.39 -21.04
CA ILE A 56 23.34 -2.72 -19.67
C ILE A 56 23.78 -1.45 -18.93
N LYS A 57 24.57 -0.58 -19.58
CA LYS A 57 25.01 0.69 -18.98
C LYS A 57 23.83 1.60 -18.64
N ARG A 58 22.83 1.72 -19.53
CA ARG A 58 21.62 2.51 -19.26
C ARG A 58 20.76 1.90 -18.15
N GLY A 59 20.59 0.58 -18.14
CA GLY A 59 19.86 -0.11 -17.07
C GLY A 59 20.53 0.08 -15.70
N LEU A 60 21.86 -0.02 -15.63
CA LEU A 60 22.62 0.21 -14.41
C LEU A 60 22.50 1.66 -13.92
N LEU A 61 22.66 2.63 -14.82
CA LEU A 61 22.52 4.06 -14.48
C LEU A 61 21.09 4.39 -14.02
N ALA A 62 20.07 3.83 -14.67
CA ALA A 62 18.68 3.98 -14.25
C ALA A 62 18.44 3.35 -12.86
N GLY A 63 19.00 2.17 -12.59
CA GLY A 63 18.91 1.53 -11.29
C GLY A 63 19.57 2.34 -10.17
N ILE A 64 20.74 2.94 -10.43
CA ILE A 64 21.41 3.85 -9.49
C ILE A 64 20.55 5.08 -9.23
N ASP A 65 19.97 5.68 -10.28
CA ASP A 65 19.14 6.87 -10.15
C ASP A 65 17.89 6.59 -9.30
N VAL A 66 17.18 5.49 -9.57
CA VAL A 66 16.03 5.06 -8.76
C VAL A 66 16.46 4.79 -7.31
N THR A 67 17.55 4.05 -7.10
CA THR A 67 18.06 3.77 -5.75
C THR A 67 18.37 5.06 -5.00
N TRP A 68 18.96 6.05 -5.68
CA TRP A 68 19.27 7.35 -5.11
C TRP A 68 18.01 8.16 -4.75
N GLN A 69 16.99 8.14 -5.61
CA GLN A 69 15.70 8.77 -5.33
C GLN A 69 15.02 8.14 -4.11
N LEU A 70 15.01 6.81 -4.01
CA LEU A 70 14.43 6.10 -2.86
C LEU A 70 15.22 6.37 -1.58
N ALA A 71 16.55 6.31 -1.64
CA ALA A 71 17.42 6.58 -0.51
C ALA A 71 17.19 7.98 0.07
N ARG A 72 16.94 8.99 -0.78
CA ARG A 72 16.62 10.36 -0.36
C ARG A 72 15.34 10.45 0.49
N ILE A 73 14.42 9.51 0.34
CA ILE A 73 13.19 9.45 1.15
C ILE A 73 13.40 8.59 2.40
N VAL A 74 14.00 7.40 2.22
CA VAL A 74 14.15 6.41 3.30
C VAL A 74 15.10 6.91 4.38
N ILE A 75 16.25 7.49 4.01
CA ILE A 75 17.29 7.91 4.95
C ILE A 75 16.78 8.98 5.92
N PRO A 76 16.18 10.11 5.47
CA PRO A 76 15.68 11.13 6.39
C PRO A 76 14.59 10.60 7.33
N ILE A 77 13.66 9.79 6.79
CA ILE A 77 12.61 9.18 7.61
C ILE A 77 13.20 8.23 8.64
N TYR A 78 14.18 7.42 8.27
CA TYR A 78 14.90 6.54 9.18
C TYR A 78 15.54 7.32 10.33
N PHE A 79 16.22 8.44 10.03
CA PHE A 79 16.81 9.29 11.07
C PHE A 79 15.76 9.89 12.00
N VAL A 80 14.67 10.44 11.44
CA VAL A 80 13.58 11.04 12.22
C VAL A 80 12.94 10.01 13.14
N VAL A 81 12.60 8.81 12.64
CA VAL A 81 11.93 7.77 13.42
C VAL A 81 12.89 7.17 14.45
N THR A 82 14.16 6.99 14.11
CA THR A 82 15.20 6.58 15.07
C THR A 82 15.36 7.59 16.19
N PHE A 83 15.38 8.89 15.89
CA PHE A 83 15.42 9.91 16.93
C PHE A 83 14.16 9.88 17.79
N LEU A 84 12.99 9.78 17.17
CA LEU A 84 11.69 9.69 17.86
C LEU A 84 11.63 8.47 18.79
N LYS A 85 12.27 7.36 18.41
CA LYS A 85 12.41 6.15 19.23
C LYS A 85 13.17 6.37 20.53
N HIS A 86 14.06 7.35 20.60
CA HIS A 86 14.76 7.73 21.83
C HIS A 86 14.02 8.79 22.64
N THR A 87 12.84 9.24 22.20
CA THR A 87 12.01 10.22 22.92
C THR A 87 10.75 9.56 23.49
N PRO A 88 10.18 10.09 24.59
CA PRO A 88 8.94 9.58 25.17
C PRO A 88 7.71 9.75 24.26
N VAL A 89 7.84 10.53 23.18
CA VAL A 89 6.76 10.75 22.20
C VAL A 89 6.33 9.43 21.56
N LEU A 90 7.29 8.55 21.24
CA LEU A 90 6.97 7.25 20.64
C LEU A 90 6.14 6.39 21.60
N ASP A 91 6.43 6.43 22.90
CA ASP A 91 5.69 5.64 23.90
C ASP A 91 4.27 6.17 24.10
N ILE A 92 4.08 7.49 24.07
CA ILE A 92 2.75 8.12 24.13
C ILE A 92 1.91 7.70 22.91
N ILE A 93 2.48 7.81 21.71
CA ILE A 93 1.80 7.41 20.47
C ILE A 93 1.51 5.90 20.51
N SER A 94 2.49 5.09 20.89
CA SER A 94 2.34 3.64 21.00
C SER A 94 1.23 3.26 21.98
N GLY A 95 1.15 3.92 23.14
CA GLY A 95 0.09 3.70 24.13
C GLY A 95 -1.29 4.07 23.59
N LEU A 96 -1.41 5.20 22.89
CA LEU A 96 -2.66 5.65 22.28
C LEU A 96 -3.17 4.69 21.20
N PHE A 97 -2.29 4.19 20.35
CA PHE A 97 -2.64 3.29 19.24
C PHE A 97 -2.59 1.80 19.60
N SER A 98 -2.07 1.45 20.77
CA SER A 98 -2.01 0.07 21.28
C SER A 98 -3.34 -0.70 21.17
N PRO A 99 -4.50 -0.18 21.63
CA PRO A 99 -5.76 -0.93 21.55
C PRO A 99 -6.17 -1.26 20.11
N LEU A 100 -5.91 -0.34 19.16
CA LEU A 100 -6.21 -0.55 17.74
C LEU A 100 -5.25 -1.58 17.14
N MET A 101 -3.95 -1.46 17.42
CA MET A 101 -2.92 -2.36 16.88
C MET A 101 -3.04 -3.78 17.43
N ARG A 102 -3.56 -3.95 18.65
CA ARG A 102 -3.78 -5.25 19.27
C ARG A 102 -4.74 -6.14 18.49
N VAL A 103 -5.71 -5.56 17.77
CA VAL A 103 -6.63 -6.29 16.87
C VAL A 103 -5.86 -7.03 15.78
N PHE A 104 -4.77 -6.42 15.30
CA PHE A 104 -3.90 -6.97 14.26
C PHE A 104 -2.71 -7.76 14.83
N GLY A 105 -2.63 -7.95 16.15
CA GLY A 105 -1.47 -8.58 16.81
C GLY A 105 -0.19 -7.76 16.67
N LEU A 106 -0.30 -6.45 16.45
CA LEU A 106 0.83 -5.55 16.24
C LEU A 106 1.14 -4.73 17.52
N PRO A 107 2.42 -4.34 17.73
CA PRO A 107 2.77 -3.43 18.81
C PRO A 107 2.30 -2.00 18.48
N GLY A 108 2.02 -1.19 19.51
CA GLY A 108 1.51 0.18 19.33
C GLY A 108 2.41 1.06 18.43
N LYS A 109 3.73 0.90 18.54
CA LYS A 109 4.72 1.59 17.68
C LYS A 109 4.56 1.30 16.17
N ALA A 110 3.96 0.18 15.78
CA ALA A 110 3.67 -0.17 14.39
C ALA A 110 2.67 0.80 13.73
N ALA A 111 1.86 1.52 14.53
CA ALA A 111 0.92 2.50 14.02
C ALA A 111 1.62 3.62 13.22
N ILE A 112 2.83 4.02 13.61
CA ILE A 112 3.63 5.03 12.89
C ILE A 112 3.95 4.55 11.47
N VAL A 113 4.24 3.26 11.31
CA VAL A 113 4.50 2.66 9.99
C VAL A 113 3.26 2.77 9.10
N LEU A 114 2.07 2.42 9.63
CA LEU A 114 0.81 2.52 8.88
C LEU A 114 0.51 3.97 8.50
N VAL A 115 0.66 4.91 9.43
CA VAL A 115 0.41 6.34 9.18
C VAL A 115 1.36 6.88 8.13
N LEU A 116 2.68 6.66 8.26
CA LEU A 116 3.65 7.11 7.28
C LEU A 116 3.43 6.48 5.89
N GLY A 117 3.07 5.20 5.85
CA GLY A 117 2.75 4.50 4.61
C GLY A 117 1.52 5.04 3.88
N ASN A 118 0.49 5.42 4.64
CA ASN A 118 -0.77 5.95 4.11
C ASN A 118 -0.67 7.43 3.75
N VAL A 119 0.03 8.23 4.55
CA VAL A 119 0.08 9.69 4.41
C VAL A 119 1.23 10.15 3.52
N VAL A 120 2.41 9.54 3.65
CA VAL A 120 3.61 9.96 2.93
C VAL A 120 3.82 9.09 1.69
N ASN A 121 4.16 7.82 1.89
CA ASN A 121 4.27 6.76 0.87
C ASN A 121 4.82 5.48 1.49
N LEU A 122 4.82 4.39 0.70
CA LEU A 122 5.36 3.10 1.10
C LEU A 122 6.86 3.13 1.49
N TYR A 123 7.68 3.98 0.84
CA TYR A 123 9.11 4.07 1.15
C TYR A 123 9.36 4.68 2.54
N ALA A 124 8.56 5.65 2.95
CA ALA A 124 8.58 6.19 4.31
C ALA A 124 8.21 5.12 5.35
N ALA A 125 7.22 4.27 5.05
CA ALA A 125 6.88 3.13 5.90
C ALA A 125 8.05 2.16 6.03
N ILE A 126 8.77 1.86 4.95
CA ILE A 126 9.97 1.01 5.00
C ILE A 126 11.05 1.62 5.90
N GLY A 127 11.36 2.91 5.76
CA GLY A 127 12.31 3.59 6.65
C GLY A 127 11.91 3.51 8.13
N ALA A 128 10.62 3.65 8.42
CA ALA A 128 10.09 3.51 9.78
C ALA A 128 10.18 2.07 10.31
N MET A 129 9.86 1.05 9.48
CA MET A 129 9.97 -0.37 9.86
C MET A 129 11.40 -0.74 10.25
N VAL A 130 12.38 -0.30 9.46
CA VAL A 130 13.81 -0.57 9.73
C VAL A 130 14.25 0.11 11.03
N SER A 131 13.69 1.27 11.38
CA SER A 131 14.03 2.00 12.62
C SER A 131 13.43 1.35 13.88
N LEU A 132 12.20 0.83 13.78
CA LEU A 132 11.42 0.35 14.92
C LEU A 132 11.72 -1.08 15.36
N SER A 133 12.64 -1.78 14.67
CA SER A 133 13.10 -3.14 14.96
C SER A 133 11.92 -4.07 15.28
N LEU A 134 11.02 -4.21 14.29
CA LEU A 134 9.82 -5.04 14.36
C LEU A 134 10.16 -6.51 14.03
N THR A 135 9.32 -7.45 14.49
CA THR A 135 9.49 -8.87 14.17
C THR A 135 9.08 -9.18 12.73
N LEU A 136 9.55 -10.29 12.16
CA LEU A 136 9.16 -10.73 10.82
C LEU A 136 7.64 -10.88 10.66
N LYS A 137 6.95 -11.36 11.70
CA LYS A 137 5.48 -11.43 11.75
C LYS A 137 4.85 -10.06 11.59
N GLU A 138 5.28 -9.10 12.40
CA GLU A 138 4.77 -7.72 12.39
C GLU A 138 5.03 -7.04 11.04
N ILE A 139 6.24 -7.18 10.50
CA ILE A 139 6.61 -6.63 9.19
C ILE A 139 5.73 -7.22 8.09
N THR A 140 5.47 -8.53 8.13
CA THR A 140 4.64 -9.21 7.11
C THR A 140 3.20 -8.71 7.15
N VAL A 141 2.60 -8.64 8.35
CA VAL A 141 1.24 -8.11 8.53
C VAL A 141 1.17 -6.66 8.02
N LEU A 142 2.12 -5.80 8.41
CA LEU A 142 2.19 -4.41 7.94
C LEU A 142 2.37 -4.30 6.43
N ALA A 143 3.24 -5.12 5.82
CA ALA A 143 3.49 -5.11 4.38
C ALA A 143 2.22 -5.46 3.60
N ILE A 144 1.47 -6.46 4.05
CA ILE A 144 0.20 -6.87 3.42
C ILE A 144 -0.84 -5.77 3.58
N MET A 145 -1.00 -5.21 4.78
CA MET A 145 -1.94 -4.10 5.01
C MET A 145 -1.63 -2.91 4.08
N LEU A 146 -0.37 -2.47 4.04
CA LEU A 146 0.08 -1.34 3.23
C LEU A 146 0.00 -1.61 1.72
N SER A 147 0.11 -2.86 1.28
CA SER A 147 -0.09 -3.23 -0.12
C SER A 147 -1.49 -2.81 -0.61
N PHE A 148 -2.50 -2.87 0.25
CA PHE A 148 -3.88 -2.44 -0.07
C PHE A 148 -4.16 -0.96 0.23
N CYS A 149 -3.48 -0.33 1.19
CA CYS A 149 -3.83 1.01 1.67
C CYS A 149 -2.73 2.07 1.61
N HIS A 150 -1.58 1.84 0.98
CA HIS A 150 -0.56 2.90 0.86
C HIS A 150 -1.07 4.14 0.12
N SER A 151 -0.55 5.31 0.46
CA SER A 151 -0.82 6.59 -0.23
C SER A 151 -2.32 6.94 -0.43
N LEU A 152 -3.15 6.53 0.53
CA LEU A 152 -4.62 6.62 0.49
C LEU A 152 -5.16 8.00 0.04
N PRO A 153 -4.64 9.16 0.50
CA PRO A 153 -5.10 10.46 0.04
C PRO A 153 -4.84 10.72 -1.45
N VAL A 154 -3.69 10.30 -1.96
CA VAL A 154 -3.24 10.56 -3.34
C VAL A 154 -4.11 9.76 -4.32
N GLU A 155 -4.32 8.49 -4.06
CA GLU A 155 -5.12 7.64 -4.95
C GLU A 155 -6.61 7.96 -4.85
N THR A 156 -7.09 8.36 -3.67
CA THR A 156 -8.47 8.84 -3.53
C THR A 156 -8.67 10.13 -4.31
N ALA A 157 -7.71 11.05 -4.29
CA ALA A 157 -7.75 12.26 -5.09
C ALA A 157 -7.72 11.95 -6.59
N LEU A 158 -6.90 10.98 -7.01
CA LEU A 158 -6.86 10.51 -8.41
C LEU A 158 -8.19 9.87 -8.82
N ALA A 159 -8.75 9.00 -8.00
CA ALA A 159 -10.04 8.35 -8.24
C ALA A 159 -11.19 9.37 -8.33
N LYS A 160 -11.15 10.43 -7.52
CA LYS A 160 -12.12 11.53 -7.61
C LYS A 160 -12.02 12.27 -8.95
N LYS A 161 -10.81 12.45 -9.51
CA LYS A 161 -10.61 13.10 -10.82
C LYS A 161 -11.26 12.33 -11.98
N ILE A 162 -11.41 11.02 -11.85
CA ILE A 162 -12.04 10.14 -12.85
C ILE A 162 -13.51 9.79 -12.51
N GLY A 163 -14.12 10.51 -11.56
CA GLY A 163 -15.55 10.41 -11.26
C GLY A 163 -15.96 9.33 -10.25
N LEU A 164 -15.01 8.66 -9.59
CA LEU A 164 -15.32 7.71 -8.53
C LEU A 164 -15.59 8.41 -7.18
N SER A 165 -16.50 7.83 -6.39
CA SER A 165 -16.76 8.28 -5.02
C SER A 165 -15.55 8.03 -4.13
N ALA A 166 -14.99 9.11 -3.58
CA ALA A 166 -13.87 9.05 -2.65
C ALA A 166 -14.13 8.12 -1.46
N ILE A 167 -15.35 8.15 -0.92
CA ILE A 167 -15.75 7.34 0.24
C ILE A 167 -15.70 5.85 -0.10
N ASN A 168 -16.15 5.46 -1.29
CA ASN A 168 -16.15 4.06 -1.69
C ASN A 168 -14.73 3.52 -1.87
N VAL A 169 -13.83 4.33 -2.43
CA VAL A 169 -12.42 3.96 -2.61
C VAL A 169 -11.73 3.80 -1.26
N ILE A 170 -11.91 4.75 -0.35
CA ILE A 170 -11.37 4.67 1.01
C ILE A 170 -11.92 3.44 1.73
N ALA A 171 -13.24 3.23 1.69
CA ALA A 171 -13.89 2.15 2.41
C ALA A 171 -13.41 0.76 1.94
N VAL A 172 -13.29 0.56 0.63
CA VAL A 172 -12.80 -0.71 0.08
C VAL A 172 -11.33 -0.93 0.47
N ARG A 173 -10.46 0.06 0.29
CA ARG A 173 -9.02 -0.07 0.58
C ARG A 173 -8.73 -0.26 2.07
N ALA A 174 -9.36 0.54 2.92
CA ALA A 174 -9.22 0.41 4.37
C ALA A 174 -9.83 -0.91 4.85
N GLY A 175 -10.99 -1.31 4.31
CA GLY A 175 -11.63 -2.59 4.63
C GLY A 175 -10.73 -3.78 4.31
N LEU A 176 -10.13 -3.82 3.11
CA LEU A 176 -9.20 -4.88 2.72
C LEU A 176 -7.94 -4.91 3.56
N ALA A 177 -7.38 -3.74 3.88
CA ALA A 177 -6.22 -3.66 4.76
C ALA A 177 -6.55 -4.23 6.15
N ILE A 178 -7.70 -3.88 6.72
CA ILE A 178 -8.15 -4.41 8.02
C ILE A 178 -8.36 -5.93 7.94
N LEU A 179 -9.10 -6.40 6.94
CA LEU A 179 -9.40 -7.83 6.76
C LEU A 179 -8.14 -8.66 6.56
N SER A 180 -7.23 -8.20 5.70
CA SER A 180 -5.96 -8.89 5.44
C SER A 180 -5.04 -8.89 6.65
N GLY A 181 -4.96 -7.78 7.40
CA GLY A 181 -4.20 -7.71 8.64
C GLY A 181 -4.70 -8.69 9.70
N ILE A 182 -6.01 -8.80 9.88
CA ILE A 182 -6.62 -9.76 10.81
C ILE A 182 -6.38 -11.19 10.34
N ALA A 183 -6.63 -11.48 9.06
CA ALA A 183 -6.47 -12.81 8.49
C ALA A 183 -5.02 -13.31 8.64
N PHE A 184 -4.02 -12.47 8.32
CA PHE A 184 -2.62 -12.85 8.43
C PHE A 184 -2.12 -12.90 9.86
N ASN A 185 -2.66 -12.09 10.78
CA ASN A 185 -2.38 -12.25 12.20
C ASN A 185 -2.83 -13.62 12.72
N LEU A 186 -3.96 -14.16 12.22
CA LEU A 186 -4.44 -15.50 12.58
C LEU A 186 -3.61 -16.62 11.92
N ILE A 187 -3.17 -16.44 10.68
CA ILE A 187 -2.36 -17.45 9.96
C ILE A 187 -0.94 -17.53 10.52
N LEU A 188 -0.33 -16.38 10.84
CA LEU A 188 0.97 -16.26 11.49
C LEU A 188 0.86 -16.32 13.02
N GLY A 189 -0.34 -16.64 13.51
CA GLY A 189 -0.81 -16.66 14.89
C GLY A 189 0.03 -17.54 15.79
#